data_AF-A0A0R2SIZ8-F1
#
_entry.id   AF-A0A0R2SIZ8-F1
#
_cell.length_a   1.000
_cell.length_b   1.000
_cell.length_c   1.000
_cell.angle_alpha   90.00
_cell.angle_beta   90.00
_cell.angle_gamma   90.00
#
_symmetry.space_group_name_H-M   'P 1'
#
loop_
_entity.id
_entity.type
_entity.pdbx_description
1 polymer ?
#
loop_
_entity_poly.entity_id
_entity_poly.type
_entity_poly.pdbx_seq_one_letter_code
_entity_poly.pdbx_strand_id
1 'polypeptide(L)'
;MRYVSTRNNNQDYSFKEVFLKGLADDGGLFVPKSLFRFNEKELSSLKELNYQDLAKKIIQPFVTDFITENDLSQIIDKSYSVFRKKNVVDLIEIENKKILELFHGPTLAFKDVAMQLLGNFYEYYLKNENSKINIIVATSGDTGAAAIEAIKGKKNINIFVLHPLDKVSSVQRKLMTTVKDKNVFNLAIKGNFDDCQNLVKSMFADKNFSNSIKMSGVNSINWARIIAQAVYYFYSYFLIDPNNQKVNFSVPTGNFGDVYAGYLAKKMGLPINKLIVATNQNDILHRAISKGSYEAQEVTETNSPSMDIQIASNFERLIYDINESNDLLTNNIMKSIKETGKYNIATKELEKINSNFLSSSV
;
A
#
# COMPACT_ATOMS: atom_id res chain seq x y z
N MET A 1 8.58 -11.01 -14.47
CA MET A 1 7.42 -11.27 -13.58
C MET A 1 6.12 -11.08 -14.36
N ARG A 2 5.05 -11.83 -14.07
CA ARG A 2 3.68 -11.57 -14.58
C ARG A 2 2.71 -11.46 -13.41
N TYR A 3 1.62 -10.75 -13.62
CA TYR A 3 0.59 -10.48 -12.61
C TYR A 3 -0.78 -10.94 -13.07
N VAL A 4 -1.65 -11.25 -12.13
CA VAL A 4 -3.06 -11.63 -12.37
C VAL A 4 -3.98 -10.80 -11.47
N SER A 5 -5.27 -10.75 -11.81
CA SER A 5 -6.30 -10.16 -10.95
C SER A 5 -6.81 -11.20 -9.95
N THR A 6 -7.01 -10.81 -8.70
CA THR A 6 -7.63 -11.66 -7.67
C THR A 6 -9.05 -12.15 -8.03
N ARG A 7 -9.68 -11.60 -9.07
CA ARG A 7 -11.03 -11.96 -9.53
C ARG A 7 -11.07 -12.53 -10.95
N ASN A 8 -9.92 -12.60 -11.63
CA ASN A 8 -9.77 -13.24 -12.93
C ASN A 8 -8.30 -13.56 -13.22
N ASN A 9 -7.98 -14.85 -13.20
CA ASN A 9 -6.62 -15.35 -13.43
C ASN A 9 -6.32 -15.72 -14.88
N ASN A 10 -7.26 -15.52 -15.80
CA ASN A 10 -7.08 -15.91 -17.21
C ASN A 10 -6.22 -14.91 -18.00
N GLN A 11 -6.00 -13.71 -17.46
CA GLN A 11 -5.23 -12.66 -18.12
C GLN A 11 -3.97 -12.34 -17.33
N ASP A 12 -2.82 -12.38 -18.02
CA ASP A 12 -1.54 -11.99 -17.47
C ASP A 12 -1.23 -10.53 -17.78
N TYR A 13 -0.77 -9.79 -16.78
CA TYR A 13 -0.39 -8.38 -16.87
C TYR A 13 1.11 -8.18 -16.64
N SER A 14 1.69 -7.20 -17.32
CA SER A 14 3.05 -6.68 -17.08
C SER A 14 3.07 -5.83 -15.81
N PHE A 15 4.26 -5.58 -15.24
CA PHE A 15 4.35 -4.62 -14.13
C PHE A 15 3.88 -3.22 -14.56
N LYS A 16 4.22 -2.81 -15.80
CA LYS A 16 3.78 -1.54 -16.39
C LYS A 16 2.26 -1.41 -16.34
N GLU A 17 1.52 -2.42 -16.80
CA GLU A 17 0.05 -2.41 -16.80
C GLU A 17 -0.51 -2.34 -15.37
N VAL A 18 0.02 -3.17 -14.47
CA VAL A 18 -0.40 -3.19 -13.06
C VAL A 18 -0.16 -1.86 -12.37
N PHE A 19 1.00 -1.26 -12.57
CA PHE A 19 1.40 0.00 -11.96
C PHE A 19 0.49 1.15 -12.41
N LEU A 20 0.16 1.22 -13.70
CA LEU A 20 -0.64 2.30 -14.27
C LEU A 20 -2.15 2.14 -14.01
N LYS A 21 -2.67 0.91 -14.10
CA LYS A 21 -4.09 0.63 -13.83
C LYS A 21 -4.42 0.77 -12.35
N GLY A 22 -3.57 0.23 -11.47
CA GLY A 22 -3.79 0.18 -10.02
C GLY A 22 -4.90 -0.79 -9.56
N LEU A 23 -5.99 -0.89 -10.32
CA LEU A 23 -7.12 -1.81 -10.15
C LEU A 23 -7.40 -2.54 -11.47
N ALA A 24 -7.74 -3.83 -11.43
CA ALA A 24 -8.10 -4.57 -12.63
C ALA A 24 -9.50 -4.20 -13.14
N ASP A 25 -9.77 -4.46 -14.42
CA ASP A 25 -11.02 -4.04 -15.07
C ASP A 25 -12.26 -4.78 -14.50
N ASP A 26 -12.05 -5.97 -13.92
CA ASP A 26 -13.04 -6.77 -13.18
C ASP A 26 -13.26 -6.29 -11.72
N GLY A 27 -12.55 -5.24 -11.31
CA GLY A 27 -12.57 -4.70 -9.95
C GLY A 27 -11.73 -5.49 -8.94
N GLY A 28 -10.94 -6.47 -9.38
CA GLY A 28 -9.99 -7.20 -8.56
C GLY A 28 -8.66 -6.46 -8.37
N LEU A 29 -7.85 -6.97 -7.45
CA LEU A 29 -6.53 -6.44 -7.13
C LEU A 29 -5.43 -7.25 -7.83
N PHE A 30 -4.37 -6.58 -8.25
CA PHE A 30 -3.23 -7.27 -8.85
C PHE A 30 -2.35 -7.97 -7.80
N VAL A 31 -1.92 -9.18 -8.12
CA VAL A 31 -0.95 -10.00 -7.36
C VAL A 31 -0.02 -10.73 -8.34
N PRO A 32 1.22 -11.09 -7.95
CA PRO A 32 2.13 -11.81 -8.83
C PRO A 32 1.60 -13.22 -9.10
N LYS A 33 1.67 -13.66 -10.36
CA LYS A 33 1.23 -14.99 -10.79
C LYS A 33 2.04 -16.11 -10.13
N SER A 34 3.32 -15.84 -9.87
CA SER A 34 4.20 -16.68 -9.07
C SER A 34 5.09 -15.79 -8.21
N LEU A 35 5.37 -16.25 -6.99
CA LEU A 35 6.21 -15.52 -6.04
C LEU A 35 7.54 -16.25 -5.87
N PHE A 36 8.64 -15.52 -6.02
CA PHE A 36 9.97 -16.04 -5.71
C PHE A 36 10.17 -16.09 -4.19
N ARG A 37 11.03 -17.01 -3.75
CA ARG A 37 11.36 -17.18 -2.34
C ARG A 37 12.87 -17.18 -2.17
N PHE A 38 13.35 -16.33 -1.26
CA PHE A 38 14.75 -16.32 -0.89
C PHE A 38 15.09 -17.56 -0.06
N ASN A 39 16.20 -18.22 -0.40
CA ASN A 39 16.79 -19.25 0.45
C ASN A 39 17.65 -18.62 1.56
N GLU A 40 18.12 -19.44 2.51
CA GLU A 40 18.88 -18.96 3.67
C GLU A 40 20.18 -18.24 3.29
N LYS A 41 20.87 -18.69 2.23
CA LYS A 41 22.10 -18.05 1.74
C LYS A 41 21.82 -16.68 1.14
N GLU A 42 20.74 -16.57 0.36
CA GLU A 42 20.28 -15.29 -0.20
C GLU A 42 19.88 -14.32 0.91
N LEU A 43 19.06 -14.75 1.89
CA LEU A 43 18.69 -13.93 3.04
C LEU A 43 19.92 -13.44 3.82
N SER A 44 20.90 -14.31 4.03
CA SER A 44 22.15 -13.95 4.71
C SER A 44 22.92 -12.87 3.95
N SER A 45 22.90 -12.89 2.61
CA SER A 45 23.54 -11.85 1.79
C SER A 45 22.83 -10.50 1.83
N LEU A 46 21.52 -10.48 2.15
CA LEU A 46 20.73 -9.26 2.25
C LEU A 46 20.96 -8.50 3.55
N LYS A 47 21.39 -9.20 4.61
CA LYS A 47 21.56 -8.67 5.97
C LYS A 47 22.53 -7.48 6.06
N GLU A 48 23.60 -7.52 5.27
CA GLU A 48 24.68 -6.52 5.30
C GLU A 48 24.39 -5.28 4.43
N LEU A 49 23.25 -5.25 3.74
CA LEU A 49 22.90 -4.16 2.83
C LEU A 49 22.33 -2.97 3.60
N ASN A 50 22.68 -1.76 3.14
CA ASN A 50 21.93 -0.56 3.52
C ASN A 50 20.50 -0.62 2.94
N TYR A 51 19.63 0.29 3.37
CA TYR A 51 18.22 0.25 2.98
C TYR A 51 18.01 0.36 1.46
N GLN A 52 18.76 1.24 0.80
CA GLN A 52 18.66 1.47 -0.64
C GLN A 52 19.09 0.23 -1.43
N ASP A 53 20.20 -0.39 -1.06
CA ASP A 53 20.70 -1.59 -1.73
C ASP A 53 19.81 -2.81 -1.48
N LEU A 54 19.27 -2.92 -0.27
CA LEU A 54 18.23 -3.91 0.04
C LEU A 54 16.98 -3.67 -0.81
N ALA A 55 16.51 -2.43 -0.91
CA ALA A 55 15.35 -2.09 -1.75
C ALA A 55 15.59 -2.48 -3.22
N LYS A 56 16.79 -2.24 -3.76
CA LYS A 56 17.15 -2.66 -5.13
C LYS A 56 16.98 -4.17 -5.30
N LYS A 57 17.50 -4.97 -4.35
CA LYS A 57 17.40 -6.44 -4.39
C LYS A 57 15.98 -6.97 -4.23
N ILE A 58 15.18 -6.37 -3.34
CA ILE A 58 13.80 -6.79 -3.07
C ILE A 58 12.86 -6.40 -4.22
N ILE A 59 13.02 -5.21 -4.80
CA ILE A 59 12.10 -4.65 -5.80
C ILE A 59 12.39 -5.16 -7.22
N GLN A 60 13.67 -5.32 -7.60
CA GLN A 60 14.09 -5.67 -8.96
C GLN A 60 13.31 -6.86 -9.57
N PRO A 61 13.09 -7.99 -8.86
CA PRO A 61 12.44 -9.15 -9.46
C PRO A 61 10.98 -8.90 -9.84
N PHE A 62 10.34 -7.89 -9.24
CA PHE A 62 8.95 -7.53 -9.51
C PHE A 62 8.79 -6.61 -10.74
N VAL A 63 9.83 -5.87 -11.12
CA VAL A 63 9.73 -4.76 -12.08
C VAL A 63 10.58 -4.95 -13.34
N THR A 64 11.06 -6.18 -13.57
CA THR A 64 12.02 -6.53 -14.64
C THR A 64 11.60 -6.13 -16.06
N ASP A 65 10.29 -6.08 -16.34
CA ASP A 65 9.73 -5.73 -17.65
C ASP A 65 9.37 -4.24 -17.78
N PHE A 66 9.61 -3.45 -16.73
CA PHE A 66 9.28 -2.03 -16.68
C PHE A 66 10.50 -1.13 -16.70
N ILE A 67 11.57 -1.51 -16.00
CA ILE A 67 12.74 -0.64 -15.77
C ILE A 67 14.03 -1.45 -15.75
N THR A 68 15.12 -0.87 -16.28
CA THR A 68 16.45 -1.48 -16.21
C THR A 68 16.99 -1.47 -14.79
N GLU A 69 17.92 -2.37 -14.44
CA GLU A 69 18.52 -2.39 -13.09
C GLU A 69 19.23 -1.08 -12.75
N ASN A 70 19.91 -0.48 -13.73
CA ASN A 70 20.60 0.79 -13.55
C ASN A 70 19.62 1.93 -13.27
N ASP A 71 18.55 2.05 -14.06
CA ASP A 71 17.54 3.09 -13.85
C ASP A 71 16.79 2.87 -12.52
N LEU A 72 16.50 1.62 -12.16
CA LEU A 72 15.90 1.27 -10.88
C LEU A 72 16.79 1.70 -9.71
N SER A 73 18.10 1.45 -9.79
CA SER A 73 19.06 1.88 -8.77
C SER A 73 19.02 3.39 -8.58
N GLN A 74 19.08 4.15 -9.67
CA GLN A 74 19.03 5.62 -9.63
C GLN A 74 17.71 6.13 -9.06
N ILE A 75 16.58 5.51 -9.44
CA ILE A 75 15.27 5.88 -8.92
C ILE A 75 15.17 5.59 -7.42
N ILE A 76 15.64 4.43 -6.95
CA ILE A 76 15.60 4.08 -5.53
C ILE A 76 16.45 5.06 -4.71
N ASP A 77 17.67 5.34 -5.16
CA ASP A 77 18.56 6.29 -4.48
C ASP A 77 17.94 7.69 -4.43
N LYS A 78 17.35 8.17 -5.54
CA LYS A 78 16.60 9.43 -5.59
C LYS A 78 15.40 9.43 -4.64
N SER A 79 14.60 8.36 -4.65
CA SER A 79 13.35 8.26 -3.87
C SER A 79 13.60 8.31 -2.37
N TYR A 80 14.69 7.69 -1.91
CA TYR A 80 15.01 7.60 -0.49
C TYR A 80 15.94 8.70 0.01
N SER A 81 16.51 9.53 -0.88
CA SER A 81 17.33 10.69 -0.50
C SER A 81 16.58 11.78 0.28
N VAL A 82 15.25 11.83 0.19
CA VAL A 82 14.41 12.83 0.88
C VAL A 82 14.08 12.45 2.32
N PHE A 83 14.53 11.29 2.80
CA PHE A 83 14.34 10.85 4.18
C PHE A 83 15.44 11.42 5.06
N ARG A 84 15.05 11.86 6.27
CA ARG A 84 15.97 12.46 7.26
C ARG A 84 16.90 11.43 7.92
N LYS A 85 16.67 10.14 7.70
CA LYS A 85 17.52 9.04 8.16
C LYS A 85 18.19 8.38 6.97
N LYS A 86 19.50 8.10 7.12
CA LYS A 86 20.34 7.49 6.07
C LYS A 86 19.71 6.21 5.48
N ASN A 87 19.13 5.38 6.35
CA ASN A 87 18.52 4.10 5.99
C ASN A 87 16.98 4.16 5.96
N VAL A 88 16.40 5.33 5.69
CA VAL A 88 14.94 5.57 5.51
C VAL A 88 14.10 5.41 6.78
N VAL A 89 14.32 4.33 7.52
CA VAL A 89 13.63 3.96 8.76
C VAL A 89 14.63 3.98 9.91
N ASP A 90 14.11 4.03 11.14
CA ASP A 90 14.91 3.87 12.36
C ASP A 90 14.25 2.86 13.29
N LEU A 91 15.04 2.21 14.15
CA LEU A 91 14.54 1.23 15.11
C LEU A 91 14.96 1.66 16.50
N ILE A 92 14.00 2.08 17.31
CA ILE A 92 14.24 2.49 18.70
C ILE A 92 13.73 1.42 19.65
N GLU A 93 14.30 1.38 20.85
CA GLU A 93 13.84 0.51 21.93
C GLU A 93 13.08 1.34 22.97
N ILE A 94 11.87 0.87 23.30
CA ILE A 94 11.04 1.43 24.37
C ILE A 94 10.72 0.27 25.31
N GLU A 95 11.23 0.35 26.54
CA GLU A 95 11.15 -0.73 27.53
C GLU A 95 11.65 -2.07 26.96
N ASN A 96 10.76 -3.04 26.76
CA ASN A 96 11.07 -4.36 26.21
C ASN A 96 10.53 -4.55 24.77
N LYS A 97 10.22 -3.45 24.07
CA LYS A 97 9.66 -3.45 22.72
C LYS A 97 10.53 -2.61 21.79
N LYS A 98 10.61 -3.03 20.54
CA LYS A 98 11.26 -2.26 19.47
C LYS A 98 10.19 -1.57 18.63
N ILE A 99 10.36 -0.28 18.38
CA ILE A 99 9.47 0.54 17.56
C ILE A 99 10.19 0.90 16.27
N LEU A 100 9.59 0.51 15.14
CA LEU A 100 10.06 0.86 13.81
C LEU A 100 9.49 2.23 13.41
N GLU A 101 10.36 3.24 13.36
CA GLU A 101 10.00 4.59 12.95
C GLU A 101 9.95 4.68 11.42
N LEU A 102 8.74 4.82 10.87
CA LEU A 102 8.48 4.95 9.43
C LEU A 102 8.20 6.41 9.00
N PHE A 103 8.38 7.37 9.90
CA PHE A 103 7.97 8.78 9.72
C PHE A 103 9.13 9.73 9.39
N HIS A 104 10.25 9.22 8.90
CA HIS A 104 11.42 10.05 8.55
C HIS A 104 11.36 10.66 7.15
N GLY A 105 10.29 10.38 6.40
CA GLY A 105 10.02 10.96 5.08
C GLY A 105 9.48 12.39 5.12
N PRO A 106 9.28 13.02 3.96
CA PRO A 106 8.93 14.44 3.85
C PRO A 106 7.61 14.84 4.52
N THR A 107 6.68 13.90 4.74
CA THR A 107 5.35 14.18 5.31
C THR A 107 5.13 13.61 6.70
N LEU A 108 6.19 13.04 7.30
CA LEU A 108 6.16 12.47 8.65
C LEU A 108 5.23 11.24 8.76
N ALA A 109 4.98 10.52 7.66
CA ALA A 109 4.10 9.36 7.64
C ALA A 109 4.70 8.20 6.85
N PHE A 110 4.40 6.96 7.24
CA PHE A 110 4.90 5.74 6.60
C PHE A 110 4.58 5.66 5.09
N LYS A 111 3.51 6.35 4.66
CA LYS A 111 3.09 6.40 3.26
C LYS A 111 4.19 6.96 2.35
N ASP A 112 5.08 7.80 2.89
CA ASP A 112 6.22 8.34 2.15
C ASP A 112 7.11 7.24 1.56
N VAL A 113 7.31 6.12 2.27
CA VAL A 113 8.20 5.03 1.82
C VAL A 113 7.78 4.50 0.45
N ALA A 114 6.49 4.24 0.29
CA ALA A 114 5.95 3.83 -1.00
C ALA A 114 5.85 5.02 -1.96
N MET A 115 5.27 6.13 -1.51
CA MET A 115 4.87 7.22 -2.40
C MET A 115 6.05 7.88 -3.11
N GLN A 116 7.18 8.09 -2.44
CA GLN A 116 8.36 8.67 -3.06
C GLN A 116 8.90 7.80 -4.22
N LEU A 117 8.88 6.48 -4.06
CA LEU A 117 9.23 5.55 -5.13
C LEU A 117 8.24 5.61 -6.29
N LEU A 118 6.95 5.56 -5.99
CA LEU A 118 5.88 5.59 -7.01
C LEU A 118 5.92 6.88 -7.83
N GLY A 119 6.16 8.03 -7.18
CA GLY A 119 6.29 9.30 -7.89
C GLY A 119 7.43 9.29 -8.91
N ASN A 120 8.58 8.69 -8.56
CA ASN A 120 9.70 8.55 -9.49
C ASN A 120 9.44 7.49 -10.58
N PHE A 121 8.69 6.42 -10.29
CA PHE A 121 8.22 5.49 -11.33
C PHE A 121 7.29 6.15 -12.34
N TYR A 122 6.36 7.01 -11.91
CA TYR A 122 5.55 7.80 -12.83
C TYR A 122 6.40 8.74 -13.68
N GLU A 123 7.35 9.46 -13.09
CA GLU A 123 8.25 10.35 -13.83
C GLU A 123 9.04 9.60 -14.91
N TYR A 124 9.61 8.45 -14.55
CA TYR A 124 10.34 7.58 -15.48
C TYR A 124 9.44 7.12 -16.63
N TYR A 125 8.25 6.61 -16.31
CA TYR A 125 7.28 6.15 -17.30
C TYR A 125 6.86 7.28 -18.26
N LEU A 126 6.45 8.43 -17.72
CA LEU A 126 5.93 9.55 -18.52
C LEU A 126 6.99 10.20 -19.40
N LYS A 127 8.26 10.18 -18.95
CA LYS A 127 9.40 10.63 -19.76
C LYS A 127 9.62 9.73 -20.97
N ASN A 128 9.52 8.41 -20.80
CA ASN A 128 9.78 7.44 -21.86
C ASN A 128 8.64 7.35 -22.88
N GLU A 129 7.39 7.56 -22.46
CA GLU A 129 6.21 7.49 -23.35
C GLU A 129 5.81 8.84 -23.95
N ASN A 130 6.46 9.94 -23.55
CA ASN A 130 6.05 11.31 -23.87
C ASN A 130 4.55 11.57 -23.62
N SER A 131 4.00 10.97 -22.56
CA SER A 131 2.59 11.07 -22.18
C SER A 131 2.41 11.98 -20.97
N LYS A 132 1.17 12.43 -20.74
CA LYS A 132 0.77 13.22 -19.57
C LYS A 132 -0.37 12.53 -18.84
N ILE A 133 -0.37 12.57 -17.51
CA ILE A 133 -1.46 12.03 -16.69
C ILE A 133 -1.91 13.03 -15.62
N ASN A 134 -3.15 12.89 -15.18
CA ASN A 134 -3.70 13.64 -14.08
C ASN A 134 -4.04 12.67 -12.95
N ILE A 135 -3.34 12.77 -11.83
CA ILE A 135 -3.61 11.99 -10.63
C ILE A 135 -4.75 12.66 -9.86
N ILE A 136 -5.78 11.91 -9.50
CA ILE A 136 -6.86 12.40 -8.64
C ILE A 136 -6.92 11.53 -7.38
N VAL A 137 -6.90 12.18 -6.21
CA VAL A 137 -6.85 11.52 -4.89
C VAL A 137 -7.83 12.18 -3.94
N ALA A 138 -8.64 11.38 -3.25
CA ALA A 138 -9.37 11.82 -2.07
C ALA A 138 -8.56 11.51 -0.80
N THR A 139 -8.55 12.41 0.18
CA THR A 139 -7.82 12.18 1.44
C THR A 139 -8.51 12.76 2.66
N SER A 140 -8.29 12.10 3.80
CA SER A 140 -8.52 12.64 5.15
C SER A 140 -7.28 13.35 5.72
N GLY A 141 -6.15 13.39 5.00
CA GLY A 141 -4.93 14.10 5.40
C GLY A 141 -3.66 13.46 4.86
N ASP A 142 -3.14 12.43 5.53
CA ASP A 142 -1.80 11.88 5.29
C ASP A 142 -1.55 11.41 3.85
N THR A 143 -2.53 10.72 3.25
CA THR A 143 -2.36 10.17 1.89
C THR A 143 -2.18 11.27 0.86
N GLY A 144 -2.93 12.37 0.98
CA GLY A 144 -2.80 13.50 0.07
C GLY A 144 -1.47 14.22 0.23
N ALA A 145 -1.00 14.41 1.47
CA ALA A 145 0.32 14.99 1.73
C ALA A 145 1.43 14.16 1.06
N ALA A 146 1.46 12.84 1.33
CA ALA A 146 2.48 11.95 0.76
C ALA A 146 2.43 11.91 -0.77
N ALA A 147 1.22 11.96 -1.35
CA ALA A 147 1.05 11.99 -2.80
C ALA A 147 1.48 13.32 -3.42
N ILE A 148 1.18 14.46 -2.80
CA ILE A 148 1.65 15.77 -3.26
C ILE A 148 3.16 15.81 -3.23
N GLU A 149 3.78 15.43 -2.12
CA GLU A 149 5.24 15.42 -2.00
C GLU A 149 5.92 14.49 -3.01
N ALA A 150 5.30 13.36 -3.33
CA ALA A 150 5.81 12.46 -4.35
C ALA A 150 5.70 13.01 -5.78
N ILE A 151 4.78 13.94 -6.06
CA ILE A 151 4.44 14.38 -7.44
C ILE A 151 4.82 15.83 -7.73
N LYS A 152 4.96 16.68 -6.72
CA LYS A 152 5.25 18.10 -6.89
C LYS A 152 6.51 18.31 -7.74
N GLY A 153 6.43 19.24 -8.68
CA GLY A 153 7.54 19.61 -9.57
C GLY A 153 7.86 18.59 -10.67
N LYS A 154 7.23 17.41 -10.69
CA LYS A 154 7.45 16.40 -11.73
C LYS A 154 6.79 16.80 -13.04
N LYS A 155 7.51 16.55 -14.15
CA LYS A 155 7.03 16.88 -15.49
C LYS A 155 5.94 15.90 -15.95
N ASN A 156 5.04 16.40 -16.80
CA ASN A 156 3.99 15.61 -17.44
C ASN A 156 2.98 14.94 -16.48
N ILE A 157 2.93 15.37 -15.23
CA ILE A 157 2.00 14.85 -14.25
C ILE A 157 1.42 15.99 -13.41
N ASN A 158 0.11 16.02 -13.28
CA ASN A 158 -0.58 16.88 -12.32
C ASN A 158 -1.18 16.02 -11.21
N ILE A 159 -1.35 16.61 -10.03
CA ILE A 159 -2.07 15.99 -8.92
C ILE A 159 -3.20 16.89 -8.43
N PHE A 160 -4.39 16.33 -8.32
CA PHE A 160 -5.59 16.94 -7.77
C PHE A 160 -5.95 16.21 -6.48
N VAL A 161 -5.82 16.88 -5.33
CA VAL A 161 -6.14 16.32 -4.03
C VAL A 161 -7.44 16.92 -3.50
N LEU A 162 -8.46 16.09 -3.39
CA LEU A 162 -9.74 16.42 -2.78
C LEU A 162 -9.67 16.09 -1.29
N HIS A 163 -9.94 17.08 -0.44
CA HIS A 163 -10.06 16.87 1.00
C HIS A 163 -11.26 17.64 1.55
N PRO A 164 -11.91 17.16 2.62
CA PRO A 164 -13.02 17.89 3.22
C PRO A 164 -12.52 19.22 3.81
N LEU A 165 -13.26 20.29 3.54
CA LEU A 165 -13.02 21.61 4.09
C LEU A 165 -13.14 21.54 5.63
N ASP A 166 -12.14 22.06 6.33
CA ASP A 166 -12.06 22.17 7.79
C ASP A 166 -12.19 20.85 8.59
N LYS A 167 -12.05 19.69 7.94
CA LYS A 167 -12.05 18.36 8.59
C LYS A 167 -10.71 17.61 8.47
N VAL A 168 -9.64 18.32 8.11
CA VAL A 168 -8.26 17.80 8.10
C VAL A 168 -7.46 18.54 9.17
N SER A 169 -6.58 17.83 9.88
CA SER A 169 -5.76 18.48 10.91
C SER A 169 -4.95 19.65 10.34
N SER A 170 -4.66 20.65 11.18
CA SER A 170 -3.96 21.86 10.75
C SER A 170 -2.58 21.56 10.14
N VAL A 171 -1.86 20.57 10.68
CA VAL A 171 -0.56 20.13 10.18
C VAL A 171 -0.68 19.46 8.82
N GLN A 172 -1.56 18.46 8.68
CA GLN A 172 -1.78 17.76 7.40
C GLN A 172 -2.27 18.72 6.31
N ARG A 173 -3.20 19.62 6.64
CA ARG A 173 -3.68 20.64 5.70
C ARG A 173 -2.55 21.54 5.22
N LYS A 174 -1.66 21.99 6.11
CA LYS A 174 -0.50 22.81 5.73
C LYS A 174 0.44 22.04 4.80
N LEU A 175 0.78 20.78 5.14
CA LEU A 175 1.61 19.92 4.27
C LEU A 175 1.06 19.84 2.83
N MET A 176 -0.27 19.84 2.67
CA MET A 176 -0.88 19.78 1.35
C MET A 176 -1.08 21.14 0.66
N THR A 177 -1.30 22.22 1.40
CA THR A 177 -1.78 23.51 0.84
C THR A 177 -0.70 24.58 0.72
N THR A 178 0.46 24.41 1.34
CA THR A 178 1.58 25.38 1.24
C THR A 178 2.56 25.08 0.10
N VAL A 179 2.29 24.03 -0.68
CA VAL A 179 3.10 23.65 -1.84
C VAL A 179 2.84 24.62 -3.00
N LYS A 180 3.92 25.15 -3.60
CA LYS A 180 3.86 26.20 -4.64
C LYS A 180 4.02 25.67 -6.07
N ASP A 181 4.30 24.38 -6.21
CA ASP A 181 4.51 23.75 -7.50
C ASP A 181 3.25 23.81 -8.38
N LYS A 182 3.42 24.27 -9.62
CA LYS A 182 2.31 24.56 -10.54
C LYS A 182 1.48 23.34 -10.94
N ASN A 183 2.00 22.13 -10.74
CA ASN A 183 1.33 20.88 -11.08
C ASN A 183 0.52 20.30 -9.90
N VAL A 184 0.44 21.01 -8.78
CA VAL A 184 -0.29 20.60 -7.57
C VAL A 184 -1.56 21.43 -7.44
N PHE A 185 -2.70 20.74 -7.38
CA PHE A 185 -4.02 21.32 -7.24
C PHE A 185 -4.68 20.76 -5.98
N ASN A 186 -4.95 21.65 -5.04
CA ASN A 186 -5.55 21.28 -3.77
C ASN A 186 -7.01 21.77 -3.73
N LEU A 187 -7.96 20.86 -3.53
CA LEU A 187 -9.39 21.09 -3.66
C LEU A 187 -10.08 20.81 -2.32
N ALA A 188 -10.39 21.88 -1.59
CA ALA A 188 -11.18 21.80 -0.36
C ALA A 188 -12.67 21.64 -0.69
N ILE A 189 -13.22 20.47 -0.42
CA ILE A 189 -14.61 20.10 -0.72
C ILE A 189 -15.50 20.46 0.47
N LYS A 190 -16.59 21.21 0.21
CA LYS A 190 -17.64 21.45 1.21
C LYS A 190 -18.46 20.17 1.41
N GLY A 191 -18.01 19.33 2.35
CA GLY A 191 -18.57 18.01 2.61
C GLY A 191 -17.73 17.23 3.62
N ASN A 192 -17.90 15.92 3.66
CA ASN A 192 -17.08 14.99 4.44
C ASN A 192 -16.08 14.22 3.56
N PHE A 193 -15.33 13.28 4.15
CA PHE A 193 -14.37 12.48 3.41
C PHE A 193 -15.05 11.53 2.40
N ASP A 194 -16.21 10.99 2.74
CA ASP A 194 -16.99 10.12 1.85
C ASP A 194 -17.45 10.87 0.59
N ASP A 195 -17.84 12.14 0.72
CA ASP A 195 -18.16 13.00 -0.43
C ASP A 195 -16.94 13.13 -1.37
N CYS A 196 -15.75 13.34 -0.81
CA CYS A 196 -14.51 13.39 -1.58
C CYS A 196 -14.26 12.06 -2.30
N GLN A 197 -14.44 10.92 -1.62
CA GLN A 197 -14.29 9.60 -2.23
C GLN A 197 -15.33 9.34 -3.32
N ASN A 198 -16.58 9.75 -3.10
CA ASN A 198 -17.67 9.58 -4.06
C ASN A 198 -17.44 10.41 -5.33
N LEU A 199 -16.96 11.65 -5.20
CA LEU A 199 -16.54 12.46 -6.36
C LEU A 199 -15.45 11.75 -7.18
N VAL A 200 -14.41 11.22 -6.51
CA VAL A 200 -13.35 10.48 -7.20
C VAL A 200 -13.89 9.22 -7.89
N LYS A 201 -14.75 8.44 -7.21
CA LYS A 201 -15.39 7.25 -7.79
C LYS A 201 -16.23 7.60 -9.01
N SER A 202 -17.03 8.67 -8.95
CA SER A 202 -17.84 9.14 -10.07
C SER A 202 -16.98 9.56 -11.27
N MET A 203 -15.88 10.29 -11.03
CA MET A 203 -14.93 10.65 -12.10
C MET A 203 -14.27 9.44 -12.76
N PHE A 204 -14.00 8.36 -12.01
CA PHE A 204 -13.47 7.10 -12.56
C PHE A 204 -14.52 6.26 -13.30
N ALA A 205 -15.79 6.34 -12.88
CA ALA A 205 -16.90 5.64 -13.50
C ALA A 205 -17.28 6.25 -14.85
N ASP A 206 -17.18 7.59 -14.97
CA ASP A 206 -17.30 8.28 -16.26
C ASP A 206 -16.06 8.04 -17.12
N LYS A 207 -16.13 7.01 -17.97
CA LYS A 207 -15.03 6.64 -18.88
C LYS A 207 -14.70 7.73 -19.90
N ASN A 208 -15.68 8.55 -20.30
CA ASN A 208 -15.42 9.63 -21.24
C ASN A 208 -14.59 10.73 -20.56
N PHE A 209 -15.01 11.16 -19.38
CA PHE A 209 -14.25 12.14 -18.58
C PHE A 209 -12.86 11.59 -18.22
N SER A 210 -12.81 10.40 -17.60
CA SER A 210 -11.57 9.76 -17.15
C SER A 210 -10.54 9.62 -18.27
N ASN A 211 -10.96 9.17 -19.46
CA ASN A 211 -10.07 9.05 -20.61
C ASN A 211 -9.64 10.42 -21.17
N SER A 212 -10.56 11.40 -21.22
CA SER A 212 -10.27 12.73 -21.78
C SER A 212 -9.14 13.46 -21.05
N ILE A 213 -9.05 13.28 -19.73
CA ILE A 213 -7.98 13.86 -18.91
C ILE A 213 -6.85 12.89 -18.61
N LYS A 214 -6.85 11.68 -19.19
CA LYS A 214 -5.86 10.62 -18.86
C LYS A 214 -5.73 10.44 -17.34
N MET A 215 -6.89 10.31 -16.70
CA MET A 215 -7.04 10.18 -15.26
C MET A 215 -6.32 8.92 -14.76
N SER A 216 -5.53 9.10 -13.71
CA SER A 216 -4.94 8.01 -12.94
C SER A 216 -5.23 8.22 -11.46
N GLY A 217 -5.15 7.14 -10.69
CA GLY A 217 -5.42 7.15 -9.26
C GLY A 217 -4.17 6.76 -8.50
N VAL A 218 -3.87 7.48 -7.42
CA VAL A 218 -2.95 6.99 -6.39
C VAL A 218 -3.81 6.46 -5.26
N ASN A 219 -3.93 5.13 -5.18
CA ASN A 219 -4.79 4.46 -4.22
C ASN A 219 -3.97 3.50 -3.33
N SER A 220 -4.58 3.04 -2.23
CA SER A 220 -4.00 2.09 -1.26
C SER A 220 -3.77 0.69 -1.83
N ILE A 221 -4.29 0.42 -3.02
CA ILE A 221 -4.30 -0.91 -3.62
C ILE A 221 -3.23 -1.09 -4.70
N ASN A 222 -2.57 -0.02 -5.16
CA ASN A 222 -1.51 -0.13 -6.17
C ASN A 222 -0.41 -1.10 -5.69
N TRP A 223 -0.12 -2.12 -6.51
CA TRP A 223 0.81 -3.19 -6.15
C TRP A 223 2.22 -2.69 -5.83
N ALA A 224 2.68 -1.64 -6.51
CA ALA A 224 4.00 -1.05 -6.26
C ALA A 224 4.15 -0.55 -4.82
N ARG A 225 3.06 -0.12 -4.17
CA ARG A 225 3.08 0.29 -2.76
C ARG A 225 3.41 -0.88 -1.85
N ILE A 226 2.77 -2.03 -2.09
CA ILE A 226 2.97 -3.24 -1.29
C ILE A 226 4.43 -3.72 -1.42
N ILE A 227 4.99 -3.73 -2.63
CA ILE A 227 6.40 -4.12 -2.84
C ILE A 227 7.34 -3.17 -2.07
N ALA A 228 7.15 -1.85 -2.22
CA ALA A 228 8.01 -0.86 -1.54
C ALA A 228 7.97 -1.01 -0.02
N GLN A 229 6.79 -1.32 0.52
CA GLN A 229 6.57 -1.53 1.95
C GLN A 229 7.20 -2.83 2.48
N ALA A 230 7.31 -3.87 1.64
CA ALA A 230 7.95 -5.12 2.07
C ALA A 230 9.43 -4.91 2.47
N VAL A 231 10.10 -3.91 1.89
CA VAL A 231 11.53 -3.61 2.15
C VAL A 231 11.81 -3.35 3.63
N TYR A 232 10.98 -2.55 4.33
CA TYR A 232 11.26 -2.25 5.74
C TYR A 232 11.00 -3.44 6.67
N TYR A 233 10.21 -4.44 6.26
CA TYR A 233 10.11 -5.70 7.00
C TYR A 233 11.41 -6.48 6.93
N PHE A 234 12.01 -6.61 5.74
CA PHE A 234 13.34 -7.22 5.60
C PHE A 234 14.39 -6.44 6.38
N TYR A 235 14.43 -5.11 6.21
CA TYR A 235 15.43 -4.27 6.83
C TYR A 235 15.37 -4.34 8.36
N SER A 236 14.17 -4.13 8.93
CA SER A 236 13.99 -4.16 10.39
C SER A 236 14.19 -5.55 10.97
N TYR A 237 13.81 -6.62 10.27
CA TYR A 237 14.12 -7.98 10.70
C TYR A 237 15.64 -8.19 10.85
N PHE A 238 16.44 -7.77 9.87
CA PHE A 238 17.90 -7.90 9.92
C PHE A 238 18.54 -7.04 11.03
N LEU A 239 17.93 -5.92 11.41
CA LEU A 239 18.35 -5.13 12.57
C LEU A 239 17.99 -5.79 13.92
N ILE A 240 16.88 -6.55 13.97
CA ILE A 240 16.37 -7.14 15.21
C ILE A 240 17.10 -8.44 15.53
N ASP A 241 17.20 -9.34 14.56
CA ASP A 241 17.63 -10.71 14.79
C ASP A 241 18.67 -11.18 13.77
N PRO A 242 19.96 -11.08 14.11
CA PRO A 242 21.04 -11.54 13.24
C PRO A 242 21.15 -13.08 13.16
N ASN A 243 20.41 -13.82 13.98
CA ASN A 243 20.56 -15.27 14.20
C ASN A 243 19.42 -16.11 13.61
N ASN A 244 18.60 -15.51 12.74
CA ASN A 244 17.50 -16.19 12.06
C ASN A 244 16.37 -16.73 12.96
N GLN A 245 16.13 -16.16 14.15
CA GLN A 245 14.91 -16.51 14.89
C GLN A 245 13.71 -15.73 14.34
N LYS A 246 12.52 -16.22 14.68
CA LYS A 246 11.30 -15.64 14.14
C LYS A 246 10.90 -14.39 14.90
N VAL A 247 10.56 -13.33 14.16
CA VAL A 247 10.11 -12.03 14.72
C VAL A 247 8.60 -11.89 14.56
N ASN A 248 7.94 -11.27 15.55
CA ASN A 248 6.55 -10.82 15.42
C ASN A 248 6.52 -9.33 15.07
N PHE A 249 5.62 -8.92 14.18
CA PHE A 249 5.40 -7.50 13.87
C PHE A 249 3.98 -7.12 14.26
N SER A 250 3.81 -6.01 14.99
CA SER A 250 2.50 -5.41 15.25
C SER A 250 2.33 -4.16 14.39
N VAL A 251 1.20 -4.09 13.66
CA VAL A 251 0.98 -3.10 12.62
C VAL A 251 -0.36 -2.39 12.85
N PRO A 252 -0.37 -1.09 13.15
CA PRO A 252 -1.58 -0.27 13.14
C PRO A 252 -2.19 -0.29 11.73
N THR A 253 -3.36 -0.91 11.58
CA THR A 253 -3.88 -1.32 10.27
C THR A 253 -5.25 -0.72 10.00
N GLY A 254 -5.36 0.01 8.88
CA GLY A 254 -6.63 0.33 8.22
C GLY A 254 -6.84 -0.55 7.00
N ASN A 255 -6.45 -0.07 5.82
CA ASN A 255 -6.67 -0.75 4.52
C ASN A 255 -5.87 -2.05 4.27
N PHE A 256 -5.25 -2.65 5.28
CA PHE A 256 -4.47 -3.91 5.22
C PHE A 256 -3.21 -3.93 4.34
N GLY A 257 -2.87 -2.85 3.63
CA GLY A 257 -1.73 -2.85 2.68
C GLY A 257 -0.36 -3.01 3.35
N ASP A 258 -0.15 -2.34 4.49
CA ASP A 258 1.11 -2.40 5.25
C ASP A 258 1.36 -3.82 5.78
N VAL A 259 0.43 -4.36 6.58
CA VAL A 259 0.56 -5.70 7.13
C VAL A 259 0.59 -6.78 6.04
N TYR A 260 -0.10 -6.57 4.90
CA TYR A 260 0.01 -7.45 3.74
C TYR A 260 1.40 -7.41 3.09
N ALA A 261 2.12 -6.29 3.14
CA ALA A 261 3.52 -6.23 2.72
C ALA A 261 4.44 -7.05 3.65
N GLY A 262 4.14 -7.08 4.95
CA GLY A 262 4.78 -8.01 5.89
C GLY A 262 4.46 -9.47 5.58
N TYR A 263 3.22 -9.75 5.17
CA TYR A 263 2.83 -11.08 4.70
C TYR A 263 3.54 -11.48 3.40
N LEU A 264 3.67 -10.55 2.47
CA LEU A 264 4.47 -10.73 1.26
C LEU A 264 5.93 -11.05 1.61
N ALA A 265 6.56 -10.30 2.52
CA ALA A 265 7.92 -10.57 2.98
C ALA A 265 8.05 -11.98 3.61
N LYS A 266 7.08 -12.38 4.44
CA LYS A 266 7.02 -13.74 5.00
C LYS A 266 6.93 -14.80 3.90
N LYS A 267 6.07 -14.61 2.90
CA LYS A 267 5.94 -15.53 1.75
C LYS A 267 7.19 -15.57 0.87
N MET A 268 7.94 -14.47 0.81
CA MET A 268 9.25 -14.39 0.15
C MET A 268 10.38 -15.06 0.95
N GLY A 269 10.10 -15.61 2.14
CA GLY A 269 11.04 -16.40 2.93
C GLY A 269 11.54 -15.75 4.21
N LEU A 270 11.18 -14.49 4.49
CA LEU A 270 11.58 -13.81 5.71
C LEU A 270 11.01 -14.53 6.96
N PRO A 271 11.83 -14.89 7.98
CA PRO A 271 11.38 -15.59 9.18
C PRO A 271 10.48 -14.76 10.11
N ILE A 272 9.25 -14.51 9.68
CA ILE A 272 8.22 -13.86 10.49
C ILE A 272 7.37 -14.94 11.17
N ASN A 273 7.18 -14.84 12.49
CA ASN A 273 6.28 -15.72 13.22
C ASN A 273 4.82 -15.27 13.01
N LYS A 274 4.39 -14.19 13.68
CA LYS A 274 3.05 -13.62 13.55
C LYS A 274 3.08 -12.16 13.09
N LEU A 275 2.09 -11.81 12.27
CA LEU A 275 1.73 -10.44 11.94
C LEU A 275 0.50 -10.05 12.76
N ILE A 276 0.65 -9.14 13.71
CA ILE A 276 -0.40 -8.69 14.61
C ILE A 276 -1.07 -7.46 13.98
N VAL A 277 -2.35 -7.59 13.68
CA VAL A 277 -3.18 -6.53 13.12
C VAL A 277 -3.79 -5.73 14.26
N ALA A 278 -3.27 -4.53 14.50
CA ALA A 278 -3.79 -3.62 15.51
C ALA A 278 -4.80 -2.65 14.86
N THR A 279 -6.06 -2.72 15.27
CA THR A 279 -7.14 -1.83 14.82
C THR A 279 -7.52 -0.84 15.91
N ASN A 280 -8.15 0.27 15.56
CA ASN A 280 -8.88 1.09 16.51
C ASN A 280 -10.32 0.52 16.69
N GLN A 281 -11.26 1.32 17.18
CA GLN A 281 -12.67 0.92 17.32
C GLN A 281 -13.34 0.49 16.00
N ASN A 282 -12.82 0.92 14.84
CA ASN A 282 -13.24 0.44 13.53
C ASN A 282 -12.57 -0.91 13.25
N ASP A 283 -13.10 -1.96 13.90
CA ASP A 283 -12.40 -3.20 14.18
C ASP A 283 -12.71 -4.36 13.22
N ILE A 284 -13.21 -4.09 12.00
CA ILE A 284 -13.64 -5.12 11.04
C ILE A 284 -12.59 -6.22 10.83
N LEU A 285 -11.30 -5.85 10.80
CA LEU A 285 -10.19 -6.80 10.67
C LEU A 285 -9.98 -7.64 11.93
N HIS A 286 -10.16 -7.06 13.12
CA HIS A 286 -10.10 -7.82 14.36
C HIS A 286 -11.21 -8.85 14.42
N ARG A 287 -12.46 -8.49 14.11
CA ARG A 287 -13.59 -9.43 14.05
C ARG A 287 -13.39 -10.53 12.99
N ALA A 288 -12.83 -10.19 11.84
CA ALA A 288 -12.53 -11.16 10.78
C ALA A 288 -11.46 -12.16 11.22
N ILE A 289 -10.36 -11.70 11.82
CA ILE A 289 -9.23 -12.56 12.23
C ILE A 289 -9.57 -13.36 13.49
N SER A 290 -10.26 -12.77 14.46
CA SER A 290 -10.55 -13.45 15.74
C SER A 290 -11.77 -14.38 15.68
N LYS A 291 -12.79 -14.04 14.87
CA LYS A 291 -14.10 -14.74 14.85
C LYS A 291 -14.54 -15.21 13.47
N GLY A 292 -13.80 -14.89 12.41
CA GLY A 292 -14.21 -15.17 11.03
C GLY A 292 -15.31 -14.25 10.50
N SER A 293 -15.73 -13.23 11.25
CA SER A 293 -16.81 -12.32 10.85
C SER A 293 -16.24 -11.05 10.23
N TYR A 294 -16.28 -10.95 8.89
CA TYR A 294 -15.95 -9.74 8.15
C TYR A 294 -17.25 -9.01 7.80
N GLU A 295 -17.66 -8.07 8.64
CA GLU A 295 -18.93 -7.34 8.48
C GLU A 295 -18.70 -5.83 8.60
N ALA A 296 -19.09 -5.10 7.56
CA ALA A 296 -19.05 -3.65 7.51
C ALA A 296 -20.01 -3.06 8.56
N GLN A 297 -19.52 -2.06 9.29
CA GLN A 297 -20.29 -1.28 10.26
C GLN A 297 -20.16 0.21 9.92
N GLU A 298 -20.92 1.05 10.62
CA GLU A 298 -20.76 2.50 10.51
C GLU A 298 -19.37 2.91 11.04
N VAL A 299 -18.69 3.80 10.31
CA VAL A 299 -17.36 4.27 10.70
C VAL A 299 -17.52 5.28 11.81
N THR A 300 -16.79 5.07 12.91
CA THR A 300 -16.75 6.01 14.03
C THR A 300 -15.43 6.77 14.00
N GLU A 301 -15.49 8.10 14.05
CA GLU A 301 -14.30 8.97 14.09
C GLU A 301 -13.44 8.67 15.33
N THR A 302 -12.12 8.54 15.14
CA THR A 302 -11.15 8.28 16.21
C THR A 302 -10.00 9.29 16.23
N ASN A 303 -9.13 9.14 17.25
CA ASN A 303 -7.83 9.81 17.30
C ASN A 303 -6.80 9.25 16.28
N SER A 304 -7.12 8.16 15.59
CA SER A 304 -6.30 7.54 14.55
C SER A 304 -7.03 7.50 13.19
N PRO A 305 -7.41 8.66 12.62
CA PRO A 305 -8.32 8.75 11.47
C PRO A 305 -7.81 8.09 10.18
N SER A 306 -6.51 7.83 10.07
CA SER A 306 -5.91 7.04 8.99
C SER A 306 -6.34 5.56 9.00
N MET A 307 -6.90 5.08 10.11
CA MET A 307 -7.37 3.71 10.34
C MET A 307 -8.90 3.61 10.38
N ASP A 308 -9.63 4.73 10.33
CA ASP A 308 -11.09 4.76 10.32
C ASP A 308 -11.60 4.29 8.96
N ILE A 309 -11.85 2.98 8.85
CA ILE A 309 -12.24 2.31 7.62
C ILE A 309 -13.50 1.47 7.82
N GLN A 310 -14.36 1.47 6.80
CA GLN A 310 -15.52 0.57 6.76
C GLN A 310 -15.15 -0.82 6.21
N ILE A 311 -14.30 -0.86 5.19
CA ILE A 311 -13.85 -2.06 4.49
C ILE A 311 -12.34 -1.92 4.26
N ALA A 312 -11.59 -2.98 4.56
CA ALA A 312 -10.15 -3.02 4.36
C ALA A 312 -9.80 -3.44 2.92
N SER A 313 -9.43 -2.48 2.08
CA SER A 313 -9.29 -2.71 0.63
C SER A 313 -8.33 -3.85 0.27
N ASN A 314 -7.18 -3.97 0.94
CA ASN A 314 -6.18 -5.01 0.60
C ASN A 314 -6.46 -6.37 1.26
N PHE A 315 -7.49 -6.51 2.09
CA PHE A 315 -7.84 -7.79 2.69
C PHE A 315 -8.26 -8.82 1.63
N GLU A 316 -8.79 -8.35 0.48
CA GLU A 316 -9.07 -9.19 -0.69
C GLU A 316 -7.83 -9.98 -1.17
N ARG A 317 -6.63 -9.41 -1.10
CA ARG A 317 -5.41 -10.14 -1.49
C ARG A 317 -5.12 -11.31 -0.57
N LEU A 318 -5.48 -11.22 0.71
CA LEU A 318 -5.38 -12.33 1.64
C LEU A 318 -6.49 -13.36 1.40
N ILE A 319 -7.73 -12.91 1.15
CA ILE A 319 -8.85 -13.79 0.78
C ILE A 319 -8.48 -14.65 -0.44
N TYR A 320 -7.93 -14.04 -1.48
CA TYR A 320 -7.47 -14.76 -2.66
C TYR A 320 -6.38 -15.80 -2.33
N ASP A 321 -5.42 -15.44 -1.48
CA ASP A 321 -4.32 -16.33 -1.11
C ASP A 321 -4.76 -17.54 -0.28
N ILE A 322 -5.57 -17.33 0.76
CA ILE A 322 -6.05 -18.41 1.63
C ILE A 322 -7.01 -19.36 0.91
N ASN A 323 -7.68 -18.87 -0.14
CA ASN A 323 -8.51 -19.65 -1.05
C ASN A 323 -7.70 -20.25 -2.23
N GLU A 324 -6.39 -20.42 -2.06
CA GLU A 324 -5.53 -21.14 -3.01
C GLU A 324 -5.56 -20.53 -4.42
N SER A 325 -5.60 -19.20 -4.49
CA SER A 325 -5.66 -18.45 -5.76
C SER A 325 -6.94 -18.72 -6.58
N ASN A 326 -8.05 -19.12 -5.94
CA ASN A 326 -9.33 -19.30 -6.60
C ASN A 326 -10.02 -17.95 -6.86
N ASP A 327 -9.93 -17.49 -8.10
CA ASP A 327 -10.47 -16.23 -8.58
C ASP A 327 -12.00 -16.19 -8.60
N LEU A 328 -12.66 -17.27 -9.03
CA LEU A 328 -14.12 -17.39 -9.02
C LEU A 328 -14.71 -17.26 -7.62
N LEU A 329 -14.13 -17.98 -6.65
CA LEU A 329 -14.53 -17.89 -5.25
C LEU A 329 -14.29 -16.50 -4.68
N THR A 330 -13.13 -15.92 -4.95
CA THR A 330 -12.79 -14.56 -4.51
C THR A 330 -13.78 -13.54 -5.09
N ASN A 331 -14.10 -13.63 -6.38
CA ASN A 331 -15.08 -12.75 -7.02
C ASN A 331 -16.46 -12.87 -6.36
N ASN A 332 -16.92 -14.09 -6.07
CA ASN A 332 -18.21 -14.31 -5.39
C ASN A 332 -18.23 -13.74 -3.97
N ILE A 333 -17.14 -13.93 -3.19
CA ILE A 333 -16.99 -13.33 -1.86
C ILE A 333 -17.05 -11.81 -1.96
N MET A 334 -16.31 -11.20 -2.89
CA MET A 334 -16.28 -9.75 -3.04
C MET A 334 -17.62 -9.17 -3.51
N LYS A 335 -18.38 -9.90 -4.32
CA LYS A 335 -19.78 -9.55 -4.66
C LYS A 335 -20.68 -9.60 -3.41
N SER A 336 -20.60 -10.67 -2.62
CA SER A 336 -21.35 -10.78 -1.36
C SER A 336 -21.05 -9.63 -0.40
N ILE A 337 -19.78 -9.27 -0.23
CA ILE A 337 -19.37 -8.12 0.61
C ILE A 337 -19.96 -6.83 0.06
N LYS A 338 -19.96 -6.62 -1.26
CA LYS A 338 -20.53 -5.42 -1.88
C LYS A 338 -22.04 -5.33 -1.70
N GLU A 339 -22.75 -6.45 -1.80
CA GLU A 339 -24.22 -6.50 -1.75
C GLU A 339 -24.76 -6.48 -0.32
N THR A 340 -24.11 -7.20 0.60
CA THR A 340 -24.63 -7.42 1.96
C THR A 340 -23.80 -6.72 3.04
N GLY A 341 -22.59 -6.26 2.72
CA GLY A 341 -21.62 -5.78 3.69
C GLY A 341 -20.94 -6.89 4.50
N LYS A 342 -21.18 -8.18 4.19
CA LYS A 342 -20.79 -9.32 5.04
C LYS A 342 -20.07 -10.43 4.29
N TYR A 343 -19.14 -11.07 5.01
CA TYR A 343 -18.51 -12.32 4.65
C TYR A 343 -18.15 -13.10 5.93
N ASN A 344 -18.61 -14.34 6.02
CA ASN A 344 -18.23 -15.27 7.06
C ASN A 344 -17.13 -16.20 6.54
N ILE A 345 -15.94 -16.07 7.11
CA ILE A 345 -14.77 -16.89 6.79
C ILE A 345 -15.00 -18.27 7.40
N ALA A 346 -14.98 -19.30 6.55
CA ALA A 346 -15.12 -20.68 7.01
C ALA A 346 -13.94 -21.10 7.90
N THR A 347 -14.17 -22.05 8.81
CA THR A 347 -13.19 -22.45 9.83
C THR A 347 -11.83 -22.82 9.25
N LYS A 348 -11.81 -23.55 8.12
CA LYS A 348 -10.57 -23.96 7.44
C LYS A 348 -9.75 -22.74 6.98
N GLU A 349 -10.39 -21.75 6.37
CA GLU A 349 -9.74 -20.52 5.91
C GLU A 349 -9.33 -19.63 7.09
N LEU A 350 -10.12 -19.62 8.17
CA LEU A 350 -9.79 -18.89 9.39
C LEU A 350 -8.55 -19.47 10.09
N GLU A 351 -8.39 -20.80 10.11
CA GLU A 351 -7.16 -21.45 10.59
C GLU A 351 -5.93 -21.06 9.76
N LYS A 352 -6.06 -20.97 8.43
CA LYS A 352 -4.99 -20.47 7.55
C LYS A 352 -4.61 -19.02 7.90
N ILE A 353 -5.59 -18.15 8.14
CA ILE A 353 -5.35 -16.78 8.61
C ILE A 353 -4.63 -16.81 9.96
N ASN A 354 -5.17 -17.52 10.95
CA ASN A 354 -4.64 -17.56 12.32
C ASN A 354 -3.27 -18.21 12.42
N SER A 355 -2.85 -19.04 11.46
CA SER A 355 -1.48 -19.53 11.37
C SER A 355 -0.45 -18.40 11.13
N ASN A 356 -0.86 -17.30 10.50
CA ASN A 356 0.00 -16.18 10.11
C ASN A 356 -0.27 -14.88 10.87
N PHE A 357 -1.52 -14.65 11.23
CA PHE A 357 -1.98 -13.39 11.79
C PHE A 357 -2.53 -13.57 13.21
N LEU A 358 -2.42 -12.51 13.98
CA LEU A 358 -3.19 -12.27 15.20
C LEU A 358 -3.84 -10.89 15.06
N SER A 359 -4.79 -10.55 15.93
CA SER A 359 -5.39 -9.22 15.91
C SER A 359 -5.78 -8.73 17.30
N SER A 360 -5.86 -7.42 17.45
CA SER A 360 -6.37 -6.76 18.64
C SER A 360 -6.97 -5.40 18.24
N SER A 361 -8.06 -5.02 18.90
CA SER A 361 -8.64 -3.67 18.82
C SER A 361 -8.28 -2.89 20.08
N VAL A 362 -7.91 -1.62 19.92
CA VAL A 362 -7.44 -0.71 20.98
C VAL A 362 -8.25 0.57 20.99
#